data_AF-A0A3D3T5A2-F1
#
_entry.id   AF-A0A3D3T5A2-F1
#
_cell.length_a   1.000
_cell.length_b   1.000
_cell.length_c   1.000
_cell.angle_alpha   90.00
_cell.angle_beta   90.00
_cell.angle_gamma   90.00
#
_symmetry.space_group_name_H-M   'P 1'
#
loop_
_entity.id
_entity.type
_entity.pdbx_description
1 polymer ?
#
loop_
_entity_poly.entity_id
_entity_poly.type
_entity_poly.pdbx_seq_one_letter_code
_entity_poly.pdbx_strand_id
1 'polypeptide(L)'
;MNQPRQKIWNFHGGIHPPENKAQSLQGGIAPASLPERLVLPLNQHIGNPAEVTVKPGDKVLKGQKIAEATGLVSAPVHAPTSGTITGIEDHTIAHPSGLAAPCIILRPDGQEQWIERQSRETYRQQQPEELLNLIREAGIIGMGGAGFPSAVKLNPTHKINTLIINAAECEPYITADDALIRERAADILRGIDILAYILGEPADILIGIEDNKPEAITALGAAIAENAVESAIEVVVIPTKYPSGGEKQLIQILTGQEVPSGQLPSELGIVCQNVGSTHAIYRAICQGEPLLSRITTVSGKACSAPGNFEVLIGTPVAHLLAQAGFEETHCQRLIMGGPMMGFTLNNPKAPVIKTTNCLLA
;
A
#
# COMPACT_ATOMS: atom_id res chain seq x y z
N MET A 1 -33.71 -1.10 -4.68
CA MET A 1 -33.87 -0.24 -5.88
C MET A 1 -32.57 -0.33 -6.65
N ASN A 2 -32.58 -0.84 -7.89
CA ASN A 2 -31.37 -0.93 -8.71
C ASN A 2 -30.97 0.49 -9.13
N GLN A 3 -29.87 1.02 -8.57
CA GLN A 3 -29.18 2.15 -9.20
C GLN A 3 -28.86 1.76 -10.65
N PRO A 4 -29.02 2.67 -11.63
CA PRO A 4 -28.60 2.38 -12.99
C PRO A 4 -27.11 2.04 -12.96
N ARG A 5 -26.73 0.85 -13.46
CA ARG A 5 -25.31 0.47 -13.56
C ARG A 5 -24.59 1.58 -14.32
N GLN A 6 -23.61 2.20 -13.67
CA GLN A 6 -22.75 3.18 -14.31
C GLN A 6 -22.17 2.56 -15.58
N LYS A 7 -22.06 3.36 -16.63
CA LYS A 7 -21.47 2.91 -17.88
C LYS A 7 -19.99 2.62 -17.63
N ILE A 8 -19.59 1.36 -17.79
CA ILE A 8 -18.18 0.96 -17.83
C ILE A 8 -17.75 0.80 -19.29
N TRP A 9 -16.48 1.05 -19.55
CA TRP A 9 -15.86 0.88 -20.86
C TRP A 9 -14.96 -0.35 -20.88
N ASN A 10 -14.66 -0.84 -22.08
CA ASN A 10 -13.73 -1.94 -22.28
C ASN A 10 -12.40 -1.41 -22.80
N PHE A 11 -11.30 -2.03 -22.38
CA PHE A 11 -9.98 -1.85 -22.98
C PHE A 11 -9.61 -3.07 -23.85
N HIS A 12 -8.76 -2.84 -24.85
CA HIS A 12 -8.31 -3.88 -25.78
C HIS A 12 -7.33 -4.87 -25.12
N GLY A 13 -7.42 -6.16 -25.45
CA GLY A 13 -6.53 -7.21 -24.94
C GLY A 13 -6.93 -7.74 -23.56
N GLY A 14 -5.98 -8.23 -22.77
CA GLY A 14 -6.16 -8.80 -21.44
C GLY A 14 -6.47 -10.30 -21.41
N ILE A 15 -6.30 -10.93 -20.23
CA ILE A 15 -6.44 -12.38 -20.01
C ILE A 15 -7.18 -12.69 -18.70
N HIS A 16 -7.63 -13.93 -18.54
CA HIS A 16 -8.32 -14.45 -17.36
C HIS A 16 -7.52 -15.59 -16.71
N PRO A 17 -6.40 -15.30 -16.03
CA PRO A 17 -5.63 -16.32 -15.33
C PRO A 17 -6.45 -16.90 -14.15
N PRO A 18 -6.19 -18.15 -13.73
CA PRO A 18 -6.78 -18.68 -12.49
C PRO A 18 -6.46 -17.77 -11.31
N GLU A 19 -7.48 -17.27 -10.63
CA GLU A 19 -7.34 -16.19 -9.65
C GLU A 19 -6.57 -16.61 -8.40
N ASN A 20 -6.74 -17.85 -7.94
CA ASN A 20 -6.08 -18.43 -6.77
C ASN A 20 -6.25 -17.66 -5.44
N LYS A 21 -7.18 -16.70 -5.35
CA LYS A 21 -7.40 -15.82 -4.18
C LYS A 21 -7.98 -16.53 -2.95
N ALA A 22 -8.79 -17.57 -3.14
CA ALA A 22 -9.49 -18.25 -2.04
C ALA A 22 -8.56 -18.85 -0.97
N GLN A 23 -7.30 -19.11 -1.29
CA GLN A 23 -6.32 -19.70 -0.37
C GLN A 23 -5.97 -18.77 0.80
N SER A 24 -5.87 -17.46 0.55
CA SER A 24 -5.45 -16.46 1.54
C SER A 24 -6.61 -15.68 2.16
N LEU A 25 -7.86 -15.96 1.76
CA LEU A 25 -9.08 -15.29 2.23
C LEU A 25 -9.85 -16.06 3.30
N GLN A 26 -9.36 -17.21 3.75
CA GLN A 26 -10.05 -18.06 4.74
C GLN A 26 -10.05 -17.49 6.16
N GLY A 27 -9.32 -16.40 6.41
CA GLY A 27 -9.31 -15.67 7.67
C GLY A 27 -9.23 -14.16 7.44
N GLY A 28 -9.24 -13.40 8.54
CA GLY A 28 -8.98 -11.97 8.51
C GLY A 28 -7.48 -11.63 8.44
N ILE A 29 -7.17 -10.35 8.58
CA ILE A 29 -5.81 -9.81 8.68
C ILE A 29 -5.23 -10.23 10.04
N ALA A 30 -4.25 -11.12 10.02
CA ALA A 30 -3.54 -11.54 11.23
C ALA A 30 -2.35 -10.60 11.53
N PRO A 31 -2.02 -10.32 12.80
CA PRO A 31 -0.78 -9.62 13.11
C PRO A 31 0.44 -10.50 12.79
N ALA A 32 1.46 -9.96 12.14
CA ALA A 32 2.75 -10.63 12.05
C ALA A 32 3.46 -10.63 13.41
N SER A 33 4.15 -11.72 13.76
CA SER A 33 4.98 -11.73 14.97
C SER A 33 6.15 -10.75 14.85
N LEU A 34 6.59 -10.23 16.00
CA LEU A 34 7.72 -9.31 16.06
C LEU A 34 9.04 -10.08 15.85
N PRO A 35 9.84 -9.76 14.84
CA PRO A 35 11.12 -10.44 14.62
C PRO A 35 12.20 -9.95 15.60
N GLU A 36 13.27 -10.73 15.75
CA GLU A 36 14.44 -10.35 16.57
C GLU A 36 15.16 -9.09 16.04
N ARG A 37 15.04 -8.84 14.73
CA ARG A 37 15.59 -7.66 14.07
C ARG A 37 14.74 -7.24 12.88
N LEU A 38 14.69 -5.93 12.65
CA LEU A 38 14.12 -5.30 11.47
C LEU A 38 15.26 -4.73 10.62
N VAL A 39 15.20 -4.94 9.30
CA VAL A 39 16.17 -4.44 8.33
C VAL A 39 15.47 -3.41 7.47
N LEU A 40 15.85 -2.14 7.55
CA LEU A 40 15.13 -1.02 6.93
C LEU A 40 15.98 -0.41 5.82
N PRO A 41 15.75 -0.79 4.54
CA PRO A 41 16.47 -0.20 3.42
C PRO A 41 16.21 1.30 3.34
N LEU A 42 17.24 2.07 2.99
CA LEU A 42 17.11 3.51 2.76
C LEU A 42 16.38 3.84 1.46
N ASN A 43 16.34 2.89 0.53
CA ASN A 43 15.57 3.04 -0.70
C ASN A 43 14.43 2.01 -0.77
N GLN A 44 13.19 2.49 -0.65
CA GLN A 44 11.96 1.66 -0.68
C GLN A 44 10.92 2.22 -1.68
N HIS A 45 11.39 3.02 -2.64
CA HIS A 45 10.58 3.74 -3.63
C HIS A 45 11.41 3.97 -4.91
N ILE A 46 10.81 4.53 -5.96
CA ILE A 46 11.54 4.84 -7.20
C ILE A 46 12.55 5.99 -7.09
N GLY A 47 12.49 6.75 -6.00
CA GLY A 47 13.24 7.98 -5.78
C GLY A 47 14.67 7.83 -5.26
N ASN A 48 15.26 8.95 -4.86
CA ASN A 48 16.58 8.97 -4.22
C ASN A 48 16.52 8.36 -2.81
N PRO A 49 17.50 7.51 -2.42
CA PRO A 49 17.55 6.92 -1.08
C PRO A 49 17.48 7.97 0.03
N ALA A 50 16.79 7.65 1.12
CA ALA A 50 16.70 8.51 2.29
C ALA A 50 18.06 8.63 3.02
N GLU A 51 18.33 9.80 3.61
CA GLU A 51 19.55 10.08 4.38
C GLU A 51 19.34 9.76 5.86
N VAL A 52 20.23 8.95 6.44
CA VAL A 52 20.10 8.49 7.82
C VAL A 52 20.24 9.64 8.82
N THR A 53 19.40 9.66 9.86
CA THR A 53 19.44 10.65 10.96
C THR A 53 19.76 10.08 12.34
N VAL A 54 19.99 8.77 12.42
CA VAL A 54 20.35 8.03 13.64
C VAL A 54 21.71 7.38 13.50
N LYS A 55 22.26 6.87 14.59
CA LYS A 55 23.52 6.11 14.61
C LYS A 55 23.39 4.82 15.42
N PRO A 56 24.28 3.82 15.21
CA PRO A 56 24.33 2.64 16.05
C PRO A 56 24.46 3.00 17.53
N GLY A 57 23.68 2.35 18.38
CA GLY A 57 23.57 2.62 19.81
C GLY A 57 22.40 3.52 20.20
N ASP A 58 21.80 4.26 19.26
CA ASP A 58 20.64 5.10 19.56
C ASP A 58 19.41 4.27 19.93
N LYS A 59 18.68 4.72 20.96
CA LYS A 59 17.32 4.24 21.24
C LYS A 59 16.33 5.04 20.41
N VAL A 60 15.36 4.36 19.82
CA VAL A 60 14.32 4.97 19.00
C VAL A 60 12.93 4.57 19.49
N LEU A 61 11.98 5.49 19.33
CA LEU A 61 10.56 5.24 19.59
C LEU A 61 9.86 4.74 18.32
N LYS A 62 8.76 4.00 18.48
CA LYS A 62 7.87 3.62 17.38
C LYS A 62 7.30 4.88 16.72
N GLY A 63 7.37 4.94 15.40
CA GLY A 63 6.97 6.11 14.62
C GLY A 63 8.07 7.17 14.47
N GLN A 64 9.20 7.05 15.18
CA GLN A 64 10.29 8.01 15.04
C GLN A 64 10.89 7.95 13.64
N LYS A 65 11.06 9.11 13.01
CA LYS A 65 11.79 9.22 11.75
C LYS A 65 13.27 8.95 11.98
N ILE A 66 13.83 8.04 11.17
CA ILE A 66 15.21 7.55 11.28
C ILE A 66 16.03 7.76 9.99
N ALA A 67 15.36 8.13 8.91
CA ALA A 67 16.00 8.66 7.70
C ALA A 67 15.09 9.68 7.00
N GLU A 68 15.68 10.73 6.43
CA GLU A 68 15.02 11.87 5.80
C GLU A 68 14.94 11.70 4.28
N ALA A 69 13.85 12.19 3.68
CA ALA A 69 13.71 12.19 2.23
C ALA A 69 14.65 13.19 1.56
N THR A 70 15.37 12.76 0.52
CA THR A 70 16.26 13.63 -0.26
C THR A 70 15.61 14.07 -1.57
N GLY A 71 15.31 15.36 -1.72
CA GLY A 71 14.69 15.92 -2.93
C GLY A 71 13.19 15.59 -3.06
N LEU A 72 12.61 15.90 -4.22
CA LEU A 72 11.16 15.83 -4.44
C LEU A 72 10.65 14.38 -4.43
N VAL A 73 11.29 13.50 -5.20
CA VAL A 73 10.94 12.08 -5.34
C VAL A 73 11.80 11.28 -4.35
N SER A 74 11.36 11.21 -3.11
CA SER A 74 11.93 10.42 -2.01
C SER A 74 10.90 10.39 -0.86
N ALA A 75 11.02 9.45 0.08
CA ALA A 75 10.14 9.37 1.25
C ALA A 75 10.93 8.97 2.51
N PRO A 76 10.63 9.57 3.68
CA PRO A 76 11.32 9.22 4.93
C PRO A 76 11.14 7.75 5.34
N VAL A 77 12.07 7.28 6.15
CA VAL A 77 11.99 5.97 6.82
C VAL A 77 11.76 6.18 8.31
N HIS A 78 10.85 5.40 8.89
CA HIS A 78 10.48 5.47 10.29
C HIS A 78 10.79 4.15 10.99
N ALA A 79 11.04 4.21 12.29
CA ALA A 79 11.15 3.05 13.17
C ALA A 79 9.75 2.37 13.30
N PRO A 80 9.58 1.14 12.82
CA PRO A 80 8.30 0.41 12.89
C PRO A 80 7.87 0.04 14.30
N THR A 81 8.81 0.03 15.24
CA THR A 81 8.62 -0.25 16.67
C THR A 81 9.71 0.45 17.48
N SER A 82 9.59 0.48 18.81
CA SER A 82 10.65 0.95 19.70
C SER A 82 11.79 -0.05 19.79
N GLY A 83 13.00 0.44 20.00
CA GLY A 83 14.15 -0.42 20.12
C GLY A 83 15.48 0.30 20.05
N THR A 84 16.52 -0.42 19.64
CA THR A 84 17.89 0.10 19.51
C THR A 84 18.39 -0.08 18.09
N ILE A 85 18.98 0.97 17.51
CA ILE A 85 19.69 0.89 16.24
C ILE A 85 20.99 0.12 16.48
N THR A 86 21.13 -1.05 15.87
CA THR A 86 22.31 -1.91 16.07
C THR A 86 23.35 -1.74 14.98
N GLY A 87 22.98 -1.21 13.82
CA GLY A 87 23.89 -1.04 12.69
C GLY A 87 23.32 -0.18 11.57
N ILE A 88 24.21 0.37 10.76
CA ILE A 88 23.92 0.97 9.45
C ILE A 88 24.90 0.33 8.49
N GLU A 89 24.43 -0.63 7.70
CA GLU A 89 25.29 -1.51 6.91
C GLU A 89 24.57 -2.01 5.66
N ASP A 90 25.33 -2.49 4.68
CA ASP A 90 24.78 -3.09 3.48
C ASP A 90 24.14 -4.44 3.81
N HIS A 91 22.86 -4.58 3.46
CA HIS A 91 22.12 -5.83 3.61
C HIS A 91 21.42 -6.17 2.29
N THR A 92 21.18 -7.46 2.04
CA THR A 92 20.37 -7.88 0.90
C THR A 92 19.00 -7.23 0.95
N ILE A 93 18.58 -6.61 -0.16
CA ILE A 93 17.29 -5.96 -0.31
C ILE A 93 16.38 -6.74 -1.27
N ALA A 94 15.09 -6.41 -1.22
CA ALA A 94 14.09 -6.94 -2.12
C ALA A 94 14.24 -6.35 -3.53
N HIS A 95 15.21 -6.86 -4.29
CA HIS A 95 15.50 -6.42 -5.65
C HIS A 95 15.68 -7.64 -6.60
N PRO A 96 15.25 -7.58 -7.87
CA PRO A 96 15.36 -8.71 -8.82
C PRO A 96 16.76 -9.31 -8.97
N SER A 97 17.81 -8.50 -8.83
CA SER A 97 19.20 -8.95 -8.92
C SER A 97 19.81 -9.42 -7.59
N GLY A 98 19.06 -9.36 -6.48
CA GLY A 98 19.57 -9.72 -5.14
C GLY A 98 20.65 -8.78 -4.60
N LEU A 99 20.67 -7.52 -5.07
CA LEU A 99 21.62 -6.50 -4.63
C LEU A 99 21.58 -6.28 -3.11
N ALA A 100 22.71 -5.86 -2.57
CA ALA A 100 22.78 -5.27 -1.25
C ALA A 100 22.69 -3.74 -1.36
N ALA A 101 22.12 -3.11 -0.34
CA ALA A 101 22.08 -1.66 -0.23
C ALA A 101 22.15 -1.24 1.25
N PRO A 102 22.51 0.02 1.54
CA PRO A 102 22.54 0.52 2.91
C PRO A 102 21.18 0.38 3.59
N CYS A 103 21.19 -0.23 4.77
CA CYS A 103 20.02 -0.47 5.60
C CYS A 103 20.29 -0.02 7.04
N ILE A 104 19.24 0.42 7.73
CA ILE A 104 19.25 0.61 9.17
C ILE A 104 18.79 -0.70 9.82
N ILE A 105 19.56 -1.22 10.77
CA ILE A 105 19.22 -2.42 11.52
C ILE A 105 18.66 -2.00 12.88
N LEU A 106 17.40 -2.34 13.13
CA LEU A 106 16.70 -2.06 14.38
C LEU A 106 16.45 -3.37 15.12
N ARG A 107 16.93 -3.46 16.37
CA ARG A 107 16.53 -4.53 17.29
C ARG A 107 15.36 -4.05 18.14
N PRO A 108 14.16 -4.63 17.98
CA PRO A 108 13.01 -4.28 18.81
C PRO A 108 13.28 -4.55 20.29
N ASP A 109 12.67 -3.75 21.17
CA ASP A 109 12.72 -3.95 22.62
C ASP A 109 11.43 -4.57 23.19
N GLY A 110 10.41 -4.75 22.35
CA GLY A 110 9.10 -5.31 22.73
C GLY A 110 8.23 -4.37 23.57
N GLN A 111 8.64 -3.10 23.76
CA GLN A 111 7.90 -2.15 24.60
C GLN A 111 6.84 -1.37 23.84
N GLU A 112 6.91 -1.31 22.50
CA GLU A 112 5.99 -0.58 21.63
C GLU A 112 5.81 0.90 22.05
N GLN A 113 6.89 1.55 22.52
CA GLN A 113 6.86 2.93 22.98
C GLN A 113 6.77 3.88 21.79
N TRP A 114 5.65 4.60 21.67
CA TRP A 114 5.40 5.53 20.57
C TRP A 114 6.05 6.90 20.79
N ILE A 115 6.36 7.58 19.68
CA ILE A 115 6.47 9.04 19.66
C ILE A 115 5.15 9.68 20.11
N GLU A 116 5.18 10.96 20.47
CA GLU A 116 3.95 11.72 20.62
C GLU A 116 3.21 11.76 19.28
N ARG A 117 1.97 11.26 19.27
CA ARG A 117 1.11 11.23 18.08
C ARG A 117 0.11 12.38 18.16
N GLN A 118 -0.08 13.05 17.04
CA GLN A 118 -1.04 14.13 16.91
C GLN A 118 -2.10 13.74 15.89
N SER A 119 -3.31 13.51 16.40
CA SER A 119 -4.50 13.31 15.57
C SER A 119 -4.97 14.63 14.98
N ARG A 120 -5.30 14.64 13.69
CA ARG A 120 -5.88 15.79 12.99
C ARG A 120 -7.27 15.46 12.45
N GLU A 121 -8.18 15.02 13.32
CA GLU A 121 -9.59 14.77 12.93
C GLU A 121 -10.27 15.98 12.27
N THR A 122 -9.82 17.19 12.60
CA THR A 122 -10.28 18.45 11.98
C THR A 122 -9.41 18.87 10.80
N TYR A 123 -8.91 17.92 10.00
CA TYR A 123 -8.01 18.18 8.86
C TYR A 123 -8.57 19.21 7.86
N ARG A 124 -9.89 19.31 7.71
CA ARG A 124 -10.55 20.32 6.86
C ARG A 124 -10.36 21.78 7.32
N GLN A 125 -9.82 22.00 8.53
CA GLN A 125 -9.45 23.32 9.04
C GLN A 125 -7.99 23.69 8.72
N GLN A 126 -7.22 22.77 8.14
CA GLN A 126 -5.81 22.95 7.79
C GLN A 126 -5.67 23.21 6.30
N GLN A 127 -4.60 23.89 5.89
CA GLN A 127 -4.35 24.08 4.47
C GLN A 127 -4.00 22.73 3.80
N PRO A 128 -4.46 22.47 2.56
CA PRO A 128 -4.09 21.26 1.81
C PRO A 128 -2.58 21.03 1.74
N GLU A 129 -1.78 22.09 1.63
CA GLU A 129 -0.31 22.04 1.63
C GLU A 129 0.28 21.47 2.93
N GLU A 130 -0.34 21.77 4.09
CA GLU A 130 0.07 21.22 5.37
C GLU A 130 -0.22 19.71 5.43
N LEU A 131 -1.39 19.29 4.93
CA LEU A 131 -1.75 17.87 4.86
C LEU A 131 -0.83 17.10 3.91
N LEU A 132 -0.48 17.69 2.76
CA LEU A 132 0.50 17.12 1.83
C LEU A 132 1.87 16.96 2.49
N ASN A 133 2.31 17.95 3.27
CA ASN A 133 3.56 17.86 4.00
C ASN A 133 3.52 16.75 5.06
N LEU A 134 2.41 16.57 5.78
CA LEU A 134 2.27 15.45 6.72
C LEU A 134 2.33 14.09 6.01
N ILE A 135 1.66 13.94 4.87
CA ILE A 135 1.69 12.71 4.06
C ILE A 135 3.12 12.41 3.62
N ARG A 136 3.87 13.44 3.21
CA ARG A 136 5.29 13.34 2.86
C ARG A 136 6.12 12.91 4.07
N GLU A 137 5.99 13.61 5.19
CA GLU A 137 6.74 13.35 6.42
C GLU A 137 6.40 11.99 7.02
N ALA A 138 5.18 11.49 6.85
CA ALA A 138 4.76 10.14 7.23
C ALA A 138 5.37 9.02 6.37
N GLY A 139 6.10 9.37 5.30
CA GLY A 139 6.78 8.41 4.43
C GLY A 139 5.85 7.58 3.57
N ILE A 140 4.65 8.07 3.25
CA ILE A 140 3.65 7.34 2.48
C ILE A 140 4.03 7.35 1.00
N ILE A 141 3.98 6.17 0.40
CA ILE A 141 4.21 5.94 -1.03
C ILE A 141 3.05 5.13 -1.63
N GLY A 142 2.99 5.07 -2.96
CA GLY A 142 2.08 4.20 -3.69
C GLY A 142 2.38 2.72 -3.43
N MET A 143 1.58 2.10 -2.55
CA MET A 143 1.78 0.73 -2.08
C MET A 143 1.31 -0.37 -3.04
N GLY A 144 0.65 0.02 -4.14
CA GLY A 144 0.16 -0.90 -5.19
C GLY A 144 1.21 -1.33 -6.21
N GLY A 145 2.49 -0.92 -6.07
CA GLY A 145 3.54 -1.30 -7.00
C GLY A 145 4.81 -0.48 -6.85
N ALA A 146 5.09 0.38 -7.84
CA ALA A 146 6.38 1.06 -8.00
C ALA A 146 6.86 1.91 -6.79
N GLY A 147 5.99 2.27 -5.86
CA GLY A 147 6.41 3.03 -4.68
C GLY A 147 6.63 4.51 -4.95
N PHE A 148 5.86 5.13 -5.85
CA PHE A 148 5.92 6.58 -6.07
C PHE A 148 5.46 7.35 -4.82
N PRO A 149 6.18 8.37 -4.31
CA PRO A 149 5.74 9.13 -3.13
C PRO A 149 4.34 9.72 -3.29
N SER A 150 3.44 9.44 -2.33
CA SER A 150 2.03 9.82 -2.45
C SER A 150 1.85 11.34 -2.46
N ALA A 151 2.62 12.08 -1.65
CA ALA A 151 2.55 13.55 -1.62
C ALA A 151 2.88 14.20 -2.98
N VAL A 152 3.76 13.58 -3.79
CA VAL A 152 4.06 14.08 -5.14
C VAL A 152 2.87 13.84 -6.08
N LYS A 153 2.22 12.67 -5.96
CA LYS A 153 1.04 12.33 -6.76
C LYS A 153 -0.18 13.21 -6.43
N LEU A 154 -0.28 13.64 -5.18
CA LEU A 154 -1.36 14.46 -4.65
C LEU A 154 -1.12 15.97 -4.77
N ASN A 155 -0.01 16.38 -5.39
CA ASN A 155 0.29 17.78 -5.70
C ASN A 155 0.34 18.02 -7.22
N PRO A 156 -0.76 17.81 -7.95
CA PRO A 156 -0.80 17.99 -9.39
C PRO A 156 -0.72 19.47 -9.78
N THR A 157 -0.11 19.76 -10.93
CA THR A 157 -0.10 21.11 -11.53
C THR A 157 -1.40 21.48 -12.23
N HIS A 158 -2.28 20.50 -12.46
CA HIS A 158 -3.56 20.64 -13.15
C HIS A 158 -4.71 20.44 -12.16
N LYS A 159 -5.84 21.11 -12.42
CA LYS A 159 -7.08 20.87 -11.66
C LYS A 159 -7.53 19.42 -11.85
N ILE A 160 -7.88 18.77 -10.75
CA ILE A 160 -8.41 17.41 -10.75
C ILE A 160 -9.93 17.46 -10.71
N ASN A 161 -10.57 16.73 -11.62
CA ASN A 161 -12.02 16.57 -11.70
C ASN A 161 -12.45 15.17 -11.28
N THR A 162 -11.56 14.17 -11.37
CA THR A 162 -11.86 12.78 -11.02
C THR A 162 -10.78 12.20 -10.09
N LEU A 163 -11.20 11.71 -8.94
CA LEU A 163 -10.38 10.88 -8.06
C LEU A 163 -10.81 9.41 -8.24
N ILE A 164 -9.85 8.56 -8.62
CA ILE A 164 -10.05 7.12 -8.72
C ILE A 164 -9.32 6.45 -7.55
N ILE A 165 -10.01 5.57 -6.85
CA ILE A 165 -9.43 4.66 -5.85
C ILE A 165 -9.32 3.28 -6.49
N ASN A 166 -8.09 2.84 -6.67
CA ASN A 166 -7.79 1.54 -7.25
C ASN A 166 -7.90 0.46 -6.17
N ALA A 167 -9.01 -0.26 -6.20
CA ALA A 167 -9.35 -1.42 -5.38
C ALA A 167 -9.45 -2.71 -6.24
N ALA A 168 -8.89 -2.69 -7.46
CA ALA A 168 -9.05 -3.77 -8.42
C ALA A 168 -8.25 -5.02 -8.01
N GLU A 169 -6.97 -4.88 -7.62
CA GLU A 169 -6.08 -6.00 -7.22
C GLU A 169 -6.18 -7.22 -8.17
N CYS A 170 -5.86 -7.00 -9.44
CA CYS A 170 -6.05 -7.98 -10.51
C CYS A 170 -4.97 -9.07 -10.61
N GLU A 171 -3.92 -9.00 -9.80
CA GLU A 171 -2.87 -10.04 -9.75
C GLU A 171 -3.42 -11.32 -9.09
N PRO A 172 -3.19 -12.51 -9.69
CA PRO A 172 -3.52 -13.77 -9.03
C PRO A 172 -2.82 -13.92 -7.68
N TYR A 173 -3.43 -14.68 -6.77
CA TYR A 173 -2.98 -14.94 -5.39
C TYR A 173 -3.01 -13.76 -4.42
N ILE A 174 -2.79 -12.52 -4.87
CA ILE A 174 -2.74 -11.35 -3.98
C ILE A 174 -4.15 -11.05 -3.47
N THR A 175 -4.32 -10.82 -2.17
CA THR A 175 -5.60 -10.52 -1.51
C THR A 175 -5.48 -9.48 -0.38
N ALA A 176 -4.34 -8.78 -0.32
CA ALA A 176 -4.03 -7.81 0.72
C ALA A 176 -4.97 -6.59 0.70
N ASP A 177 -5.28 -6.08 -0.49
CA ASP A 177 -6.19 -4.94 -0.65
C ASP A 177 -7.65 -5.39 -0.46
N ASP A 178 -8.02 -6.60 -0.91
CA ASP A 178 -9.34 -7.20 -0.66
C ASP A 178 -9.60 -7.36 0.86
N ALA A 179 -8.67 -7.99 1.58
CA ALA A 179 -8.75 -8.14 3.03
C ALA A 179 -8.82 -6.78 3.75
N LEU A 180 -8.04 -5.79 3.31
CA LEU A 180 -8.09 -4.44 3.84
C LEU A 180 -9.49 -3.82 3.70
N ILE A 181 -10.10 -3.94 2.53
CA ILE A 181 -11.43 -3.37 2.28
C ILE A 181 -12.50 -4.06 3.13
N ARG A 182 -12.46 -5.40 3.21
CA ARG A 182 -13.42 -6.18 4.01
C ARG A 182 -13.43 -5.76 5.48
N GLU A 183 -12.28 -5.44 6.04
CA GLU A 183 -12.16 -5.13 7.48
C GLU A 183 -12.15 -3.64 7.82
N ARG A 184 -11.69 -2.78 6.90
CA ARG A 184 -11.39 -1.36 7.19
C ARG A 184 -12.00 -0.40 6.17
N ALA A 185 -13.16 -0.76 5.60
CA ALA A 185 -13.87 0.09 4.63
C ALA A 185 -14.14 1.52 5.13
N ALA A 186 -14.56 1.69 6.39
CA ALA A 186 -14.82 3.02 6.96
C ALA A 186 -13.57 3.90 7.00
N ASP A 187 -12.42 3.35 7.42
CA ASP A 187 -11.13 4.04 7.42
C ASP A 187 -10.68 4.41 6.00
N ILE A 188 -10.95 3.54 5.02
CA ILE A 188 -10.70 3.85 3.60
C ILE A 188 -11.55 5.04 3.16
N LEU A 189 -12.85 5.08 3.47
CA LEU A 189 -13.71 6.21 3.10
C LEU A 189 -13.23 7.53 3.74
N ARG A 190 -12.75 7.50 5.00
CA ARG A 190 -12.11 8.65 5.65
C ARG A 190 -10.85 9.09 4.91
N GLY A 191 -10.04 8.14 4.44
CA GLY A 191 -8.89 8.41 3.58
C GLY A 191 -9.30 9.06 2.25
N ILE A 192 -10.38 8.59 1.63
CA ILE A 192 -10.91 9.17 0.39
C ILE A 192 -11.37 10.61 0.61
N ASP A 193 -12.04 10.92 1.72
CA ASP A 193 -12.46 12.28 2.06
C ASP A 193 -11.26 13.23 2.20
N ILE A 194 -10.19 12.79 2.88
CA ILE A 194 -8.93 13.54 2.99
C ILE A 194 -8.33 13.80 1.61
N LEU A 195 -8.30 12.79 0.74
CA LEU A 195 -7.78 12.93 -0.63
C LEU A 195 -8.62 13.92 -1.45
N ALA A 196 -9.96 13.82 -1.37
CA ALA A 196 -10.87 14.73 -2.07
C ALA A 196 -10.65 16.18 -1.62
N TYR A 197 -10.54 16.42 -0.31
CA TYR A 197 -10.23 17.74 0.24
C TYR A 197 -8.90 18.30 -0.27
N ILE A 198 -7.83 17.50 -0.23
CA ILE A 198 -6.49 17.91 -0.72
C ILE A 198 -6.53 18.27 -2.21
N LEU A 199 -7.30 17.53 -3.00
CA LEU A 199 -7.40 17.70 -4.45
C LEU A 199 -8.40 18.78 -4.88
N GLY A 200 -9.03 19.48 -3.93
CA GLY A 200 -9.97 20.57 -4.21
C GLY A 200 -11.36 20.12 -4.61
N GLU A 201 -11.87 19.05 -3.97
CA GLU A 201 -13.19 18.46 -4.16
C GLU A 201 -13.49 18.09 -5.63
N PRO A 202 -12.85 17.04 -6.16
CA PRO A 202 -13.13 16.51 -7.49
C PRO A 202 -14.62 16.21 -7.66
N ALA A 203 -15.15 16.45 -8.86
CA ALA A 203 -16.56 16.22 -9.18
C ALA A 203 -16.93 14.73 -9.11
N ASP A 204 -16.01 13.86 -9.52
CA ASP A 204 -16.20 12.41 -9.54
C ASP A 204 -15.22 11.74 -8.56
N ILE A 205 -15.75 10.88 -7.68
CA ILE A 205 -14.94 10.05 -6.77
C ILE A 205 -15.34 8.60 -6.97
N LEU A 206 -14.49 7.81 -7.62
CA LEU A 206 -14.79 6.46 -8.09
C LEU A 206 -13.91 5.42 -7.38
N ILE A 207 -14.51 4.39 -6.79
CA ILE A 207 -13.80 3.20 -6.31
C ILE A 207 -13.94 2.11 -7.35
N GLY A 208 -12.87 1.83 -8.09
CA GLY A 208 -12.85 0.75 -9.08
C GLY A 208 -12.50 -0.58 -8.43
N ILE A 209 -13.43 -1.53 -8.43
CA ILE A 209 -13.29 -2.84 -7.75
C ILE A 209 -13.77 -3.97 -8.65
N GLU A 210 -13.04 -5.09 -8.69
CA GLU A 210 -13.40 -6.25 -9.51
C GLU A 210 -14.59 -7.04 -8.93
N ASP A 211 -15.39 -7.63 -9.82
CA ASP A 211 -16.59 -8.42 -9.48
C ASP A 211 -16.31 -9.71 -8.68
N ASN A 212 -15.07 -10.18 -8.63
CA ASN A 212 -14.64 -11.31 -7.80
C ASN A 212 -14.46 -10.98 -6.31
N LYS A 213 -14.78 -9.75 -5.85
CA LYS A 213 -14.64 -9.32 -4.45
C LYS A 213 -15.98 -8.94 -3.78
N PRO A 214 -16.97 -9.85 -3.74
CA PRO A 214 -18.33 -9.54 -3.28
C PRO A 214 -18.39 -9.05 -1.82
N GLU A 215 -17.51 -9.55 -0.95
CA GLU A 215 -17.47 -9.14 0.45
C GLU A 215 -16.90 -7.74 0.63
N ALA A 216 -15.84 -7.39 -0.10
CA ALA A 216 -15.29 -6.03 -0.12
C ALA A 216 -16.30 -5.02 -0.70
N ILE A 217 -17.01 -5.38 -1.78
CA ILE A 217 -18.09 -4.55 -2.35
C ILE A 217 -19.19 -4.31 -1.30
N THR A 218 -19.57 -5.36 -0.56
CA THR A 218 -20.58 -5.27 0.51
C THR A 218 -20.10 -4.38 1.65
N ALA A 219 -18.84 -4.53 2.09
CA ALA A 219 -18.24 -3.71 3.14
C ALA A 219 -18.18 -2.22 2.77
N LEU A 220 -17.79 -1.89 1.53
CA LEU A 220 -17.82 -0.52 1.02
C LEU A 220 -19.24 0.05 0.99
N GLY A 221 -20.21 -0.73 0.47
CA GLY A 221 -21.61 -0.31 0.41
C GLY A 221 -22.21 -0.05 1.79
N ALA A 222 -21.92 -0.90 2.77
CA ALA A 222 -22.32 -0.71 4.16
C ALA A 222 -21.69 0.55 4.77
N ALA A 223 -20.38 0.72 4.60
CA ALA A 223 -19.66 1.88 5.13
C ALA A 223 -20.14 3.21 4.51
N ILE A 224 -20.50 3.24 3.21
CA ILE A 224 -21.08 4.41 2.54
C ILE A 224 -22.50 4.70 3.05
N ALA A 225 -23.30 3.67 3.32
CA ALA A 225 -24.64 3.87 3.86
C ALA A 225 -24.63 4.42 5.30
N GLU A 226 -23.63 4.06 6.09
CA GLU A 226 -23.46 4.49 7.48
C GLU A 226 -22.81 5.87 7.62
N ASN A 227 -21.79 6.14 6.79
CA ASN A 227 -21.10 7.43 6.77
C ASN A 227 -21.79 8.33 5.75
N ALA A 228 -22.57 9.31 6.23
CA ALA A 228 -23.06 10.41 5.40
C ALA A 228 -21.88 11.29 4.94
N VAL A 229 -21.00 10.75 4.10
CA VAL A 229 -19.92 11.50 3.46
C VAL A 229 -20.58 12.54 2.54
N GLU A 230 -20.18 13.80 2.66
CA GLU A 230 -20.75 14.91 1.87
C GLU A 230 -20.46 14.73 0.38
N SER A 231 -19.32 14.13 0.04
CA SER A 231 -18.91 13.83 -1.32
C SER A 231 -19.51 12.51 -1.79
N ALA A 232 -20.15 12.51 -2.98
CA ALA A 232 -20.76 11.34 -3.57
C ALA A 232 -19.68 10.34 -4.05
N ILE A 233 -19.27 9.43 -3.18
CA ILE A 233 -18.37 8.31 -3.51
C ILE A 233 -19.17 7.24 -4.23
N GLU A 234 -18.70 6.82 -5.41
CA GLU A 234 -19.32 5.76 -6.20
C GLU A 234 -18.45 4.51 -6.24
N VAL A 235 -19.06 3.35 -5.94
CA VAL A 235 -18.41 2.05 -6.08
C VAL A 235 -18.73 1.49 -7.46
N VAL A 236 -17.71 1.37 -8.31
CA VAL A 236 -17.85 0.91 -9.69
C VAL A 236 -17.29 -0.50 -9.81
N VAL A 237 -18.21 -1.47 -9.95
CA VAL A 237 -17.86 -2.88 -10.10
C VAL A 237 -17.46 -3.16 -11.55
N ILE A 238 -16.24 -3.66 -11.76
CA ILE A 238 -15.66 -3.95 -13.07
C ILE A 238 -15.42 -5.46 -13.27
N PRO A 239 -15.40 -5.96 -14.52
CA PRO A 239 -15.12 -7.37 -14.78
C PRO A 239 -13.70 -7.78 -14.34
N THR A 240 -13.57 -8.95 -13.71
CA THR A 240 -12.27 -9.55 -13.38
C THR A 240 -11.48 -9.89 -14.65
N LYS A 241 -10.39 -9.16 -14.89
CA LYS A 241 -9.62 -9.28 -16.14
C LYS A 241 -8.23 -8.67 -15.95
N TYR A 242 -7.16 -9.44 -16.09
CA TYR A 242 -5.81 -8.87 -16.01
C TYR A 242 -5.44 -8.12 -17.31
N PRO A 243 -4.84 -6.90 -17.27
CA PRO A 243 -4.47 -6.08 -16.10
C PRO A 243 -5.43 -4.90 -15.85
N SER A 244 -6.70 -5.15 -15.51
CA SER A 244 -7.73 -4.14 -15.19
C SER A 244 -7.30 -3.16 -14.10
N GLY A 245 -6.50 -3.64 -13.13
CA GLY A 245 -5.95 -2.83 -12.04
C GLY A 245 -4.74 -2.00 -12.41
N GLY A 246 -4.24 -2.08 -13.65
CA GLY A 246 -3.25 -1.13 -14.16
C GLY A 246 -3.84 0.27 -14.24
N GLU A 247 -3.10 1.30 -13.82
CA GLU A 247 -3.62 2.67 -13.71
C GLU A 247 -4.30 3.16 -14.99
N LYS A 248 -3.66 2.96 -16.15
CA LYS A 248 -4.20 3.38 -17.45
C LYS A 248 -5.43 2.58 -17.85
N GLN A 249 -5.43 1.27 -17.61
CA GLN A 249 -6.57 0.40 -17.90
C GLN A 249 -7.77 0.75 -17.04
N LEU A 250 -7.55 0.99 -15.74
CA LEU A 250 -8.61 1.35 -14.82
C LEU A 250 -9.23 2.71 -15.18
N ILE A 251 -8.40 3.70 -15.52
CA ILE A 251 -8.89 5.00 -16.03
C ILE A 251 -9.77 4.79 -17.26
N GLN A 252 -9.32 3.99 -18.23
CA GLN A 252 -10.10 3.70 -19.43
C GLN A 252 -11.42 3.01 -19.10
N ILE A 253 -11.42 2.01 -18.22
CA ILE A 253 -12.63 1.27 -17.82
C ILE A 253 -13.65 2.17 -17.13
N LEU A 254 -13.19 3.11 -16.30
CA LEU A 254 -14.06 3.95 -15.46
C LEU A 254 -14.48 5.27 -16.12
N THR A 255 -13.73 5.75 -17.10
CA THR A 255 -13.97 7.10 -17.69
C THR A 255 -14.10 7.08 -19.21
N GLY A 256 -13.70 5.99 -19.86
CA GLY A 256 -13.56 5.91 -21.32
C GLY A 256 -12.38 6.69 -21.90
N GLN A 257 -11.60 7.37 -21.06
CA GLN A 257 -10.43 8.13 -21.48
C GLN A 257 -9.18 7.24 -21.51
N GLU A 258 -8.34 7.40 -22.53
CA GLU A 258 -7.04 6.74 -22.61
C GLU A 258 -5.94 7.73 -22.23
N VAL A 259 -5.05 7.34 -21.31
CA VAL A 259 -3.87 8.15 -20.97
C VAL A 259 -2.83 8.05 -22.08
N PRO A 260 -2.55 9.13 -22.84
CA PRO A 260 -1.61 9.08 -23.94
C PRO A 260 -0.21 8.63 -23.51
N SER A 261 0.57 8.13 -24.46
CA SER A 261 1.97 7.77 -24.20
C SER A 261 2.75 9.01 -23.76
N GLY A 262 3.54 8.87 -22.69
CA GLY A 262 4.35 9.96 -22.13
C GLY A 262 3.60 10.98 -21.25
N GLN A 263 2.26 10.93 -21.20
CA GLN A 263 1.47 11.81 -20.34
C GLN A 263 1.13 11.18 -18.99
N LEU A 264 0.89 12.04 -18.00
CA LEU A 264 0.40 11.67 -16.69
C LEU A 264 -1.14 11.74 -16.61
N PRO A 265 -1.81 10.89 -15.82
CA PRO A 265 -3.25 10.99 -15.58
C PRO A 265 -3.73 12.37 -15.12
N SER A 266 -2.89 13.10 -14.37
CA SER A 266 -3.21 14.43 -13.87
C SER A 266 -3.40 15.46 -15.00
N GLU A 267 -2.77 15.27 -16.17
CA GLU A 267 -3.00 16.12 -17.34
C GLU A 267 -4.42 15.96 -17.92
N LEU A 268 -5.08 14.83 -17.66
CA LEU A 268 -6.49 14.59 -17.96
C LEU A 268 -7.42 15.05 -16.83
N GLY A 269 -6.88 15.64 -15.76
CA GLY A 269 -7.63 15.99 -14.55
C GLY A 269 -7.99 14.78 -13.70
N ILE A 270 -7.19 13.70 -13.74
CA ILE A 270 -7.45 12.45 -13.03
C ILE A 270 -6.30 12.13 -12.07
N VAL A 271 -6.63 11.78 -10.83
CA VAL A 271 -5.68 11.16 -9.89
C VAL A 271 -6.18 9.77 -9.54
N CYS A 272 -5.31 8.76 -9.64
CA CYS A 272 -5.62 7.37 -9.29
C CYS A 272 -4.78 6.93 -8.08
N GLN A 273 -5.39 6.59 -6.94
CA GLN A 273 -4.67 6.20 -5.73
C GLN A 273 -5.01 4.77 -5.32
N ASN A 274 -4.01 3.96 -4.98
CA ASN A 274 -4.24 2.60 -4.47
C ASN A 274 -4.88 2.63 -3.08
N VAL A 275 -5.84 1.74 -2.83
CA VAL A 275 -6.63 1.67 -1.59
C VAL A 275 -5.77 1.52 -0.34
N GLY A 276 -4.71 0.71 -0.35
CA GLY A 276 -3.79 0.61 0.77
C GLY A 276 -3.12 1.93 1.09
N SER A 277 -2.72 2.68 0.07
CA SER A 277 -2.10 4.01 0.24
C SER A 277 -3.09 5.02 0.81
N THR A 278 -4.35 4.96 0.37
CA THR A 278 -5.45 5.79 0.90
C THR A 278 -5.69 5.53 2.38
N HIS A 279 -5.72 4.25 2.79
CA HIS A 279 -5.83 3.87 4.20
C HIS A 279 -4.61 4.35 5.03
N ALA A 280 -3.39 4.25 4.49
CA ALA A 280 -2.20 4.77 5.17
C ALA A 280 -2.26 6.30 5.36
N ILE A 281 -2.83 7.05 4.41
CA ILE A 281 -3.03 8.50 4.51
C ILE A 281 -3.98 8.83 5.65
N TYR A 282 -5.10 8.11 5.75
CA TYR A 282 -6.01 8.27 6.88
C TYR A 282 -5.29 8.04 8.22
N ARG A 283 -4.51 6.96 8.36
CA ARG A 283 -3.77 6.69 9.60
C ARG A 283 -2.76 7.80 9.93
N ALA A 284 -2.04 8.32 8.94
CA ALA A 284 -1.09 9.40 9.17
C ALA A 284 -1.77 10.70 9.62
N ILE A 285 -2.89 11.07 9.01
CA ILE A 285 -3.58 12.33 9.30
C ILE A 285 -4.42 12.22 10.59
N CYS A 286 -5.29 11.21 10.67
CA CYS A 286 -6.25 11.10 11.76
C CYS A 286 -5.67 10.39 12.99
N GLN A 287 -4.70 9.48 12.84
CA GLN A 287 -4.14 8.73 13.97
C GLN A 287 -2.71 9.19 14.33
N GLY A 288 -2.10 10.06 13.53
CA GLY A 288 -0.71 10.48 13.72
C GLY A 288 0.29 9.34 13.50
N GLU A 289 -0.07 8.36 12.68
CA GLU A 289 0.72 7.14 12.48
C GLU A 289 1.44 7.15 11.12
N PRO A 290 2.77 7.26 11.08
CA PRO A 290 3.50 7.16 9.82
C PRO A 290 3.39 5.76 9.22
N LEU A 291 3.89 5.57 8.00
CA LEU A 291 3.86 4.26 7.34
C LEU A 291 4.86 3.30 8.01
N LEU A 292 4.36 2.50 8.96
CA LEU A 292 5.14 1.55 9.77
C LEU A 292 4.90 0.09 9.41
N SER A 293 3.69 -0.23 8.96
CA SER A 293 3.25 -1.56 8.58
C SER A 293 2.51 -1.54 7.26
N ARG A 294 2.39 -2.71 6.64
CA ARG A 294 1.48 -2.92 5.52
C ARG A 294 0.83 -4.30 5.60
N ILE A 295 -0.29 -4.45 4.90
CA ILE A 295 -0.87 -5.78 4.69
C ILE A 295 -0.08 -6.47 3.57
N THR A 296 0.31 -7.70 3.82
CA THR A 296 1.05 -8.56 2.89
C THR A 296 0.37 -9.92 2.83
N THR A 297 -0.02 -10.33 1.63
CA THR A 297 -0.50 -11.70 1.39
C THR A 297 0.69 -12.66 1.41
N VAL A 298 0.56 -13.76 2.15
CA VAL A 298 1.47 -14.91 2.03
C VAL A 298 0.65 -16.07 1.50
N SER A 299 1.07 -16.62 0.37
CA SER A 299 0.33 -17.69 -0.29
C SER A 299 1.29 -18.59 -1.07
N GLY A 300 0.77 -19.71 -1.57
CA GLY A 300 1.51 -20.64 -2.41
C GLY A 300 1.55 -22.02 -1.79
N LYS A 301 2.03 -23.00 -2.55
CA LYS A 301 1.93 -24.42 -2.18
C LYS A 301 2.93 -24.79 -1.08
N ALA A 302 3.97 -24.00 -0.89
CA ALA A 302 4.94 -24.22 0.17
C ALA A 302 4.47 -23.70 1.54
N CYS A 303 3.32 -23.04 1.63
CA CYS A 303 2.78 -22.51 2.89
C CYS A 303 1.57 -23.34 3.33
N SER A 304 1.63 -23.89 4.55
CA SER A 304 0.50 -24.63 5.16
C SER A 304 -0.57 -23.73 5.76
N ALA A 305 -0.25 -22.47 6.06
CA ALA A 305 -1.17 -21.47 6.58
C ALA A 305 -1.11 -20.17 5.77
N PRO A 306 -1.55 -20.18 4.49
CA PRO A 306 -1.66 -18.95 3.69
C PRO A 306 -2.66 -17.97 4.31
N GLY A 307 -2.42 -16.67 4.13
CA GLY A 307 -3.24 -15.63 4.74
C GLY A 307 -2.76 -14.22 4.45
N ASN A 308 -3.45 -13.24 5.02
CA ASN A 308 -3.06 -11.84 4.98
C ASN A 308 -2.54 -11.42 6.35
N PHE A 309 -1.37 -10.78 6.36
CA PHE A 309 -0.71 -10.39 7.60
C PHE A 309 -0.50 -8.89 7.62
N GLU A 310 -0.76 -8.22 8.76
CA GLU A 310 -0.25 -6.87 9.01
C GLU A 310 1.19 -6.97 9.50
N VAL A 311 2.12 -6.55 8.64
CA VAL A 311 3.56 -6.77 8.80
C VAL A 311 4.27 -5.45 8.99
N LEU A 312 5.11 -5.36 10.01
CA LEU A 312 6.03 -4.22 10.17
C LEU A 312 7.02 -4.17 9.00
N ILE A 313 7.21 -2.98 8.43
CA ILE A 313 8.24 -2.74 7.43
C ILE A 313 9.59 -3.11 8.02
N GLY A 314 10.43 -3.78 7.25
CA GLY A 314 11.71 -4.29 7.69
C GLY A 314 11.69 -5.70 8.28
N THR A 315 10.52 -6.32 8.45
CA THR A 315 10.41 -7.73 8.86
C THR A 315 11.12 -8.62 7.83
N PRO A 316 12.07 -9.47 8.22
CA PRO A 316 12.69 -10.43 7.29
C PRO A 316 11.63 -11.34 6.66
N VAL A 317 11.68 -11.53 5.34
CA VAL A 317 10.73 -12.39 4.62
C VAL A 317 10.69 -13.81 5.19
N ALA A 318 11.84 -14.37 5.58
CA ALA A 318 11.94 -15.67 6.22
C ALA A 318 11.11 -15.77 7.52
N HIS A 319 11.06 -14.69 8.32
CA HIS A 319 10.29 -14.67 9.57
C HIS A 319 8.79 -14.77 9.28
N LEU A 320 8.31 -13.98 8.30
CA LEU A 320 6.91 -13.99 7.91
C LEU A 320 6.51 -15.32 7.25
N LEU A 321 7.36 -15.89 6.39
CA LEU A 321 7.15 -17.21 5.78
C LEU A 321 7.05 -18.31 6.85
N ALA A 322 7.91 -18.28 7.87
CA ALA A 322 7.85 -19.24 8.97
C ALA A 322 6.49 -19.17 9.71
N GLN A 323 5.94 -17.96 9.93
CA GLN A 323 4.61 -17.79 10.52
C GLN A 323 3.49 -18.39 9.65
N ALA A 324 3.65 -18.38 8.33
CA ALA A 324 2.72 -19.01 7.38
C ALA A 324 2.97 -20.53 7.20
N GLY A 325 3.82 -21.14 8.04
CA GLY A 325 4.14 -22.56 7.99
C GLY A 325 4.84 -22.96 6.69
N PHE A 326 5.83 -22.17 6.27
CA PHE A 326 6.61 -22.39 5.06
C PHE A 326 7.54 -23.62 5.14
N GLU A 327 7.50 -24.43 4.08
CA GLU A 327 8.35 -25.61 3.90
C GLU A 327 9.25 -25.44 2.67
N GLU A 328 10.55 -25.18 2.89
CA GLU A 328 11.52 -24.90 1.82
C GLU A 328 11.60 -26.02 0.77
N THR A 329 11.46 -27.28 1.16
CA THR A 329 11.49 -28.43 0.25
C THR A 329 10.35 -28.44 -0.78
N HIS A 330 9.26 -27.71 -0.51
CA HIS A 330 8.11 -27.57 -1.39
C HIS A 330 8.14 -26.26 -2.20
N CYS A 331 9.10 -25.37 -1.92
CA CYS A 331 9.24 -24.07 -2.58
C CYS A 331 10.22 -24.14 -3.75
N GLN A 332 9.70 -24.23 -4.96
CA GLN A 332 10.55 -24.15 -6.17
C GLN A 332 11.03 -22.72 -6.43
N ARG A 333 10.22 -21.72 -6.08
CA ARG A 333 10.50 -20.32 -6.37
C ARG A 333 9.72 -19.41 -5.44
N LEU A 334 10.45 -18.62 -4.66
CA LEU A 334 9.87 -17.53 -3.88
C LEU A 334 9.77 -16.28 -4.74
N ILE A 335 8.56 -15.70 -4.81
CA ILE A 335 8.26 -14.50 -5.59
C ILE A 335 7.80 -13.40 -4.63
N MET A 336 8.35 -12.20 -4.78
CA MET A 336 7.78 -10.99 -4.18
C MET A 336 6.85 -10.34 -5.20
N GLY A 337 5.58 -10.15 -4.82
CA GLY A 337 4.50 -9.73 -5.71
C GLY A 337 3.70 -10.92 -6.26
N GLY A 338 2.91 -10.66 -7.30
CA GLY A 338 2.11 -11.68 -7.98
C GLY A 338 2.88 -12.38 -9.10
N PRO A 339 2.30 -13.43 -9.70
CA PRO A 339 2.97 -14.18 -10.78
C PRO A 339 3.15 -13.36 -12.07
N MET A 340 2.44 -12.24 -12.24
CA MET A 340 2.50 -11.46 -13.49
C MET A 340 3.57 -10.38 -13.47
N MET A 341 3.67 -9.58 -12.40
CA MET A 341 4.62 -8.46 -12.26
C MET A 341 5.67 -8.67 -11.17
N GLY A 342 5.53 -9.70 -10.34
CA GLY A 342 6.48 -10.01 -9.28
C GLY A 342 7.83 -10.49 -9.81
N PHE A 343 8.81 -10.57 -8.91
CA PHE A 343 10.16 -11.04 -9.23
C PHE A 343 10.63 -12.11 -8.23
N THR A 344 11.60 -12.94 -8.66
CA THR A 344 12.18 -13.96 -7.78
C THR A 344 12.93 -13.32 -6.64
N LEU A 345 12.60 -13.69 -5.42
CA LEU A 345 13.37 -13.33 -4.24
C LEU A 345 14.37 -14.45 -3.93
N ASN A 346 15.63 -14.26 -4.32
CA ASN A 346 16.68 -15.27 -4.16
C ASN A 346 17.16 -15.45 -2.71
N ASN A 347 16.89 -14.48 -1.84
CA ASN A 347 17.32 -14.49 -0.46
C ASN A 347 16.16 -14.09 0.47
N PRO A 348 15.59 -15.02 1.25
CA PRO A 348 14.48 -14.72 2.15
C PRO A 348 14.92 -13.88 3.37
N LYS A 349 16.22 -13.56 3.51
CA LYS A 349 16.69 -12.56 4.49
C LYS A 349 16.37 -11.12 4.07
N ALA A 350 16.01 -10.89 2.82
CA ALA A 350 15.53 -9.57 2.39
C ALA A 350 14.29 -9.16 3.22
N PRO A 351 14.13 -7.88 3.54
CA PRO A 351 12.99 -7.41 4.31
C PRO A 351 11.74 -7.25 3.46
N VAL A 352 10.58 -7.37 4.12
CA VAL A 352 9.32 -6.78 3.68
C VAL A 352 9.49 -5.26 3.67
N ILE A 353 9.22 -4.61 2.55
CA ILE A 353 9.31 -3.16 2.39
C ILE A 353 7.93 -2.55 2.09
N LYS A 354 7.87 -1.22 2.00
CA LYS A 354 6.62 -0.47 1.70
C LYS A 354 5.87 -0.97 0.46
N THR A 355 6.51 -1.63 -0.50
CA THR A 355 5.90 -2.16 -1.74
C THR A 355 5.67 -3.68 -1.76
N THR A 356 5.99 -4.40 -0.68
CA THR A 356 5.83 -5.87 -0.58
C THR A 356 4.37 -6.27 -0.29
N ASN A 357 3.52 -6.28 -1.32
CA ASN A 357 2.10 -6.66 -1.18
C ASN A 357 1.85 -8.17 -1.09
N CYS A 358 2.75 -8.99 -1.63
CA CYS A 358 2.60 -10.44 -1.65
C CYS A 358 3.96 -11.13 -1.55
N LEU A 359 3.97 -12.29 -0.89
CA LEU A 359 5.01 -13.32 -0.94
C LEU A 359 4.36 -14.62 -1.41
N LEU A 360 4.77 -15.08 -2.59
CA LEU A 360 4.24 -16.28 -3.22
C LEU A 360 5.32 -17.38 -3.21
N ALA A 361 5.03 -18.50 -2.55
CA ALA A 361 5.99 -19.54 -2.16
C ALA A 361 5.68 -20.94 -2.70
#